data_AF-A0A6A4BSQ2-F1
#
_entry.id   AF-A0A6A4BSQ2-F1
#
_cell.length_a   1.000
_cell.length_b   1.000
_cell.length_c   1.000
_cell.angle_alpha   90.00
_cell.angle_beta   90.00
_cell.angle_gamma   90.00
#
_symmetry.space_group_name_H-M   'P 1'
#
loop_
_entity.id
_entity.type
_entity.pdbx_description
1 polymer ?
#
loop_
_entity_poly.entity_id
_entity_poly.type
_entity_poly.pdbx_seq_one_letter_code
_entity_poly.pdbx_strand_id
1 'polypeptide(L)'
;MAYGDNRTTNNMAEYRGLLHGLLRAKKTGLQHIHVVGDSKMIINQMQGRRSPLAAKLTRLYCHCRITADQCAVQSWTHHYRTHNKTAAALANLAMDSKVSRQISATGQDFPTGCWDGALRNVPHDLSEWQVGIPDLPERSGRTGHP
;
A
#
# COMPACT_ATOMS: atom_id res chain seq x y z
N MET A 1 22.29 -19.55 -14.68
CA MET A 1 22.02 -18.72 -13.47
C MET A 1 22.29 -17.27 -13.84
N ALA A 2 21.27 -16.42 -13.82
CA ALA A 2 21.39 -14.99 -14.14
C ALA A 2 21.28 -14.17 -12.85
N TYR A 3 22.43 -13.76 -12.30
CA TYR A 3 22.52 -12.94 -11.10
C TYR A 3 22.36 -11.46 -11.48
N GLY A 4 21.11 -11.02 -11.61
CA GLY A 4 20.81 -9.62 -11.92
C GLY A 4 19.47 -9.40 -12.60
N ASP A 5 18.43 -10.13 -12.20
CA ASP A 5 17.08 -9.84 -12.70
C ASP A 5 16.57 -8.56 -12.03
N ASN A 6 16.54 -7.46 -12.79
CA ASN A 6 15.96 -6.17 -12.38
C ASN A 6 14.52 -6.33 -11.84
N ARG A 7 13.83 -7.41 -12.21
CA ARG A 7 12.51 -7.76 -11.65
C ARG A 7 12.59 -8.19 -10.20
N THR A 8 13.65 -8.87 -9.76
CA THR A 8 13.80 -9.28 -8.35
C THR A 8 14.03 -8.08 -7.43
N THR A 9 14.81 -7.10 -7.88
CA THR A 9 15.02 -5.83 -7.15
C THR A 9 13.76 -4.99 -7.11
N ASN A 10 13.01 -4.92 -8.22
CA ASN A 10 11.72 -4.24 -8.26
C ASN A 10 10.69 -4.91 -7.33
N ASN A 11 10.49 -6.22 -7.45
CA ASN A 11 9.58 -6.98 -6.59
C ASN A 11 9.93 -6.83 -5.10
N MET A 12 11.23 -6.78 -4.77
CA MET A 12 11.67 -6.53 -3.40
C MET A 12 11.29 -5.13 -2.91
N ALA A 13 11.39 -4.11 -3.77
CA ALA A 13 10.97 -2.75 -3.45
C ALA A 13 9.45 -2.67 -3.25
N GLU A 14 8.66 -3.31 -4.12
CA GLU A 14 7.20 -3.38 -3.99
C GLU A 14 6.77 -4.09 -2.71
N TYR A 15 7.38 -5.24 -2.38
CA TYR A 15 7.13 -5.94 -1.11
C TYR A 15 7.48 -5.09 0.12
N ARG A 16 8.57 -4.31 0.06
CA ARG A 16 8.94 -3.39 1.14
C ARG A 16 7.92 -2.26 1.28
N GLY A 17 7.48 -1.67 0.16
CA GLY A 17 6.42 -0.66 0.15
C GLY A 17 5.14 -1.17 0.81
N LEU A 18 4.70 -2.37 0.42
CA LEU A 18 3.57 -3.06 1.03
C LEU A 18 3.76 -3.25 2.54
N LEU A 19 4.92 -3.78 2.96
CA LEU A 19 5.21 -4.01 4.38
C LEU A 19 5.16 -2.71 5.18
N HIS A 20 5.74 -1.62 4.67
CA HIS A 20 5.71 -0.32 5.34
C HIS A 20 4.29 0.23 5.48
N GLY A 21 3.45 0.08 4.44
CA GLY A 21 2.04 0.45 4.51
C GLY A 21 1.27 -0.35 5.58
N LEU A 22 1.45 -1.67 5.62
CA LEU A 22 0.83 -2.54 6.60
C LEU A 22 1.31 -2.26 8.03
N LEU A 23 2.61 -2.05 8.23
CA LEU A 23 3.18 -1.67 9.52
C LEU A 23 2.65 -0.31 9.99
N ARG A 24 2.45 0.62 9.07
CA ARG A 24 1.84 1.92 9.39
C ARG A 24 0.40 1.73 9.85
N ALA A 25 -0.42 0.97 9.11
CA ALA A 25 -1.80 0.65 9.49
C ALA A 25 -1.86 0.01 10.88
N LYS A 26 -1.01 -0.99 11.14
CA LYS A 26 -0.87 -1.62 12.46
C LYS A 26 -0.51 -0.61 13.55
N LYS A 27 0.48 0.26 13.31
CA LYS A 27 0.94 1.27 14.28
C LYS A 27 -0.17 2.28 14.61
N THR A 28 -1.03 2.60 13.66
CA THR A 28 -2.15 3.54 13.84
C THR A 28 -3.44 2.85 14.29
N GLY A 29 -3.43 1.54 14.51
CA GLY A 29 -4.61 0.78 14.93
C GLY A 29 -5.69 0.64 13.84
N LEU A 30 -5.34 0.83 12.57
CA LEU A 30 -6.28 0.60 11.47
C LEU A 30 -6.54 -0.90 11.32
N GLN A 31 -7.82 -1.25 11.24
CA GLN A 31 -8.31 -2.60 10.98
C GLN A 31 -9.28 -2.58 9.81
N HIS A 32 -9.55 -3.75 9.22
CA HIS A 32 -10.50 -3.89 8.10
C HIS A 32 -10.10 -3.05 6.89
N ILE A 33 -8.80 -3.03 6.59
CA ILE A 33 -8.26 -2.22 5.50
C ILE A 33 -8.38 -2.92 4.14
N HIS A 34 -8.45 -2.13 3.08
CA HIS A 34 -8.34 -2.58 1.70
C HIS A 34 -6.95 -2.23 1.16
N VAL A 35 -6.28 -3.17 0.52
CA VAL A 35 -4.94 -2.95 -0.06
C VAL A 35 -5.04 -2.88 -1.57
N VAL A 36 -4.55 -1.78 -2.13
CA VAL A 36 -4.48 -1.54 -3.58
C VAL A 36 -3.02 -1.49 -4.03
N GLY A 37 -2.72 -2.08 -5.18
CA GLY A 37 -1.40 -2.00 -5.81
C GLY A 37 -1.42 -2.35 -7.30
N ASP A 38 -0.37 -1.97 -8.01
CA ASP A 38 -0.19 -2.22 -9.45
C ASP A 38 0.64 -3.46 -9.78
N SER A 39 1.22 -4.10 -8.76
CA SER A 39 1.89 -5.39 -8.91
C SER A 39 0.88 -6.53 -8.85
N LYS A 40 0.32 -6.91 -10.02
CA LYS A 40 -0.62 -8.04 -10.14
C LYS A 40 -0.06 -9.33 -9.51
N MET A 41 1.25 -9.55 -9.62
CA MET A 41 1.92 -10.70 -9.00
C MET A 41 1.80 -10.66 -7.48
N ILE A 42 2.18 -9.55 -6.84
CA ILE A 42 2.16 -9.42 -5.38
C ILE A 42 0.73 -9.47 -4.87
N ILE A 43 -0.21 -8.77 -5.52
CA ILE A 43 -1.64 -8.83 -5.17
C ILE A 43 -2.13 -10.28 -5.19
N ASN A 44 -1.85 -11.03 -6.26
CA ASN A 44 -2.25 -12.44 -6.38
C ASN A 44 -1.56 -13.38 -5.37
N GLN A 45 -0.30 -13.09 -5.00
CA GLN A 45 0.43 -13.85 -3.98
C GLN A 45 -0.17 -13.62 -2.60
N MET A 46 -0.45 -12.35 -2.27
CA MET A 46 -1.05 -11.97 -1.00
C MET A 46 -2.49 -12.50 -0.89
N GLN A 47 -3.33 -12.28 -1.89
CA GLN A 47 -4.72 -12.77 -1.90
C GLN A 47 -4.80 -14.30 -1.83
N GLY A 48 -4.03 -14.99 -2.68
CA GLY A 48 -4.05 -16.45 -2.77
C GLY A 48 -3.22 -17.15 -1.70
N ARG A 49 -2.60 -16.42 -0.77
CA ARG A 49 -1.64 -16.94 0.22
C ARG A 49 -0.54 -17.82 -0.40
N ARG A 50 -0.04 -17.44 -1.59
CA ARG A 50 1.00 -18.18 -2.32
C ARG A 50 2.36 -17.53 -2.12
N SER A 51 3.28 -18.25 -1.47
CA SER A 51 4.65 -17.77 -1.29
C SER A 51 5.39 -17.66 -2.63
N PRO A 52 6.21 -16.62 -2.83
CA PRO A 52 7.19 -16.60 -3.92
C PRO A 52 8.24 -17.70 -3.73
N LEU A 53 8.84 -18.14 -4.84
CA LEU A 53 9.90 -19.16 -4.86
C LEU A 53 11.24 -18.63 -4.36
N ALA A 54 11.53 -17.35 -4.60
CA ALA A 54 12.80 -16.76 -4.22
C ALA A 54 12.87 -16.55 -2.69
N ALA A 55 13.81 -17.22 -2.01
CA ALA A 55 13.92 -17.22 -0.55
C ALA A 55 13.95 -15.81 0.08
N LYS A 56 14.62 -14.84 -0.57
CA LYS A 56 14.65 -13.43 -0.12
C LYS A 56 13.26 -12.80 -0.11
N LEU A 57 12.42 -13.12 -1.10
CA LEU A 57 11.04 -12.64 -1.18
C LEU A 57 10.13 -13.42 -0.24
N THR A 58 10.38 -14.71 -0.02
CA THR A 58 9.60 -15.55 0.92
C THR A 58 9.58 -14.94 2.32
N ARG A 59 10.73 -14.47 2.83
CA ARG A 59 10.80 -13.83 4.14
C ARG A 59 9.97 -12.54 4.21
N LEU A 60 10.06 -11.70 3.18
CA LEU A 60 9.27 -10.47 3.09
C LEU A 60 7.77 -10.76 2.98
N TYR A 61 7.41 -11.72 2.15
CA TYR A 61 6.04 -12.20 2.00
C TYR A 61 5.46 -12.65 3.35
N CYS A 62 6.19 -13.47 4.13
CA CYS A 62 5.74 -13.90 5.45
C CYS A 62 5.49 -12.72 6.40
N HIS A 63 6.40 -11.74 6.43
CA HIS A 63 6.20 -10.54 7.26
C HIS A 63 4.96 -9.73 6.81
N CYS A 64 4.76 -9.58 5.50
CA CYS A 64 3.58 -8.91 4.96
C CYS A 64 2.30 -9.65 5.36
N ARG A 65 2.28 -10.98 5.22
CA ARG A 65 1.11 -11.82 5.56
C ARG A 65 0.74 -11.72 7.03
N ILE A 66 1.72 -11.87 7.94
CA ILE A 66 1.50 -11.75 9.38
C ILE A 66 0.92 -10.37 9.72
N THR A 67 1.53 -9.31 9.17
CA THR A 67 1.07 -7.93 9.43
C THR A 67 -0.30 -7.67 8.83
N ALA A 68 -0.60 -8.22 7.65
CA ALA A 68 -1.90 -8.12 7.00
C ALA A 68 -3.01 -8.82 7.81
N ASP A 69 -2.72 -10.01 8.35
CA ASP A 69 -3.66 -10.72 9.22
C ASP A 69 -3.94 -9.92 10.51
N GLN A 70 -2.92 -9.24 11.06
CA GLN A 70 -3.08 -8.33 12.22
C GLN A 70 -3.90 -7.06 11.91
N CYS A 71 -3.87 -6.59 10.67
CA CYS A 71 -4.68 -5.43 10.23
C CYS A 71 -6.07 -5.85 9.72
N ALA A 72 -6.41 -7.14 9.77
CA ALA A 72 -7.64 -7.69 9.22
C ALA A 72 -7.92 -7.23 7.78
N VAL A 73 -6.92 -7.31 6.88
CA VAL A 73 -7.07 -6.90 5.47
C VAL A 73 -8.27 -7.62 4.83
N GLN A 74 -9.23 -6.85 4.33
CA GLN A 74 -10.47 -7.36 3.75
C GLN A 74 -10.36 -7.67 2.26
N SER A 75 -9.59 -6.86 1.51
CA SER A 75 -9.41 -7.07 0.08
C SER A 75 -8.01 -6.73 -0.39
N TRP A 76 -7.65 -7.38 -1.50
CA TRP A 76 -6.44 -7.16 -2.27
C TRP A 76 -6.86 -6.83 -3.70
N THR A 77 -6.70 -5.58 -4.12
CA THR A 77 -7.19 -5.11 -5.41
C THR A 77 -6.02 -4.70 -6.29
N HIS A 78 -5.98 -5.24 -7.50
CA HIS A 78 -5.04 -4.81 -8.51
C HIS A 78 -5.65 -3.68 -9.33
N HIS A 79 -4.94 -2.55 -9.43
CA HIS A 79 -5.25 -1.48 -10.36
C HIS A 79 -4.09 -1.22 -11.31
N TYR A 80 -4.38 -0.77 -12.52
CA TYR A 80 -3.32 -0.41 -13.45
C TYR A 80 -2.49 0.76 -12.91
N ARG A 81 -1.22 0.81 -13.29
CA ARG A 81 -0.26 1.85 -12.87
C ARG A 81 -0.76 3.28 -13.16
N THR A 82 -1.60 3.46 -14.17
CA THR A 82 -2.27 4.74 -14.48
C THR A 82 -3.20 5.24 -13.38
N HIS A 83 -3.66 4.35 -12.50
CA HIS A 83 -4.54 4.61 -11.36
C HIS A 83 -3.83 4.36 -10.02
N ASN A 84 -2.48 4.34 -10.03
CA ASN A 84 -1.62 4.26 -8.84
C ASN A 84 -0.49 5.28 -8.93
N LYS A 85 -0.81 6.47 -9.44
CA LYS A 85 0.15 7.54 -9.73
C LYS A 85 0.71 8.17 -8.46
N THR A 86 -0.05 8.19 -7.36
CA THR A 86 0.44 8.64 -6.05
C THR A 86 1.60 7.77 -5.59
N ALA A 87 1.44 6.44 -5.56
CA ALA A 87 2.52 5.54 -5.15
C ALA A 87 3.73 5.62 -6.09
N ALA A 88 3.49 5.72 -7.41
CA ALA A 88 4.55 5.90 -8.39
C ALA A 88 5.34 7.21 -8.17
N ALA A 89 4.66 8.32 -7.86
CA ALA A 89 5.31 9.59 -7.57
C ALA A 89 6.16 9.53 -6.30
N LEU A 90 5.68 8.84 -5.24
CA LEU A 90 6.45 8.61 -4.02
C LEU A 90 7.69 7.75 -4.28
N ALA A 91 7.57 6.71 -5.10
CA ALA A 91 8.69 5.87 -5.49
C ALA A 91 9.75 6.65 -6.28
N ASN A 92 9.33 7.46 -7.25
CA ASN A 92 10.24 8.31 -8.01
C ASN A 92 10.97 9.32 -7.12
N LEU A 93 10.25 9.98 -6.20
CA LEU A 93 10.86 10.91 -5.25
C LEU A 93 11.93 10.22 -4.38
N ALA A 94 11.68 9.00 -3.93
CA ALA A 94 12.65 8.22 -3.16
C ALA A 94 13.88 7.84 -4.00
N MET A 95 13.71 7.48 -5.28
CA MET A 95 14.81 7.20 -6.20
C MET A 95 15.65 8.44 -6.50
N ASP A 96 15.00 9.57 -6.76
CA ASP A 96 15.67 10.84 -7.12
C ASP A 96 16.43 11.42 -5.93
N SER A 97 15.81 11.45 -4.76
CA SER A 97 16.44 11.99 -3.55
C SER A 97 17.48 11.05 -2.94
N LYS A 98 17.40 9.74 -3.23
CA LYS A 98 18.20 8.67 -2.59
C LYS A 98 18.14 8.68 -1.05
N VAL A 99 17.11 9.32 -0.49
CA VAL A 99 16.91 9.45 0.96
C VAL A 99 15.59 8.80 1.33
N SER A 100 15.61 7.94 2.34
CA SER A 100 14.39 7.39 2.92
C SER A 100 13.68 8.47 3.76
N ARG A 101 12.44 8.80 3.39
CA ARG A 101 11.60 9.76 4.12
C ARG A 101 10.26 9.11 4.45
N GLN A 102 9.87 9.23 5.72
CA GLN A 102 8.54 8.85 6.18
C GLN A 102 7.97 10.02 6.96
N ILE A 103 6.82 10.52 6.53
CA ILE A 103 6.11 11.59 7.21
C ILE A 103 4.81 11.02 7.77
N SER A 104 4.54 11.38 9.01
CA SER A 104 3.30 11.05 9.69
C SER A 104 2.65 12.35 10.08
N ALA A 105 1.78 12.90 9.23
CA ALA A 105 0.97 14.04 9.64
C ALA A 105 -0.07 13.54 10.64
N THR A 106 -0.04 14.08 11.85
CA THR A 106 -1.07 13.95 12.87
C THR A 106 -1.64 15.35 13.10
N GLY A 107 -2.50 15.82 12.19
CA GLY A 107 -3.03 17.19 12.22
C GLY A 107 -3.24 17.79 10.81
N GLN A 108 -3.67 19.05 10.76
CA GLN A 108 -3.99 19.78 9.51
C GLN A 108 -2.77 20.19 8.67
N ASP A 109 -1.55 20.13 9.22
CA ASP A 109 -0.34 20.57 8.52
C ASP A 109 0.42 19.39 7.91
N PHE A 110 -0.02 18.94 6.74
CA PHE A 110 0.78 18.04 5.91
C PHE A 110 1.85 18.90 5.21
N PRO A 111 3.15 18.59 5.30
CA PRO A 111 4.18 19.41 4.68
C PRO A 111 4.03 19.37 3.15
N THR A 112 3.56 20.47 2.59
CA THR A 112 3.54 20.76 1.15
C THR A 112 4.97 21.03 0.65
N GLY A 113 5.25 20.76 -0.63
CA GLY A 113 6.58 20.90 -1.22
C GLY A 113 6.94 19.67 -2.07
N CYS A 114 7.99 18.93 -1.68
CA CYS A 114 8.45 17.78 -2.48
C CYS A 114 7.41 16.66 -2.67
N TRP A 115 6.30 16.69 -1.92
CA TRP A 115 5.20 15.72 -2.00
C TRP A 115 4.04 16.16 -2.90
N ASP A 116 4.01 17.40 -3.37
CA ASP A 116 2.89 17.96 -4.13
C ASP A 116 2.59 17.12 -5.38
N GLY A 117 3.65 16.63 -6.03
CA GLY A 117 3.54 15.74 -7.18
C GLY A 117 2.85 14.41 -6.89
N ALA A 118 2.93 13.90 -5.66
CA ALA A 118 2.21 12.71 -5.22
C ALA A 118 0.79 13.03 -4.74
N LEU A 119 0.65 14.10 -3.97
CA LEU A 119 -0.62 14.55 -3.40
C LEU A 119 -1.65 14.92 -4.48
N ARG A 120 -1.22 15.52 -5.59
CA ARG A 120 -2.12 15.87 -6.71
C ARG A 120 -2.86 14.67 -7.32
N ASN A 121 -2.29 13.47 -7.20
CA ASN A 121 -2.86 12.26 -7.79
C ASN A 121 -3.84 11.56 -6.83
N VAL A 122 -3.82 11.91 -5.55
CA VAL A 122 -4.61 11.23 -4.51
C VAL A 122 -6.11 11.24 -4.83
N PRO A 123 -6.76 12.37 -5.19
CA PRO A 123 -8.19 12.37 -5.46
C PRO A 123 -8.58 11.44 -6.61
N HIS A 124 -7.79 11.44 -7.69
CA HIS A 124 -8.01 10.59 -8.86
C HIS A 124 -7.79 9.11 -8.54
N ASP A 125 -6.70 8.77 -7.88
CA ASP A 125 -6.42 7.37 -7.54
C ASP A 125 -7.48 6.82 -6.56
N LEU A 126 -7.91 7.63 -5.58
CA LEU A 126 -8.98 7.24 -4.66
C LEU A 126 -10.33 7.02 -5.37
N SER A 127 -10.69 7.85 -6.35
CA SER A 127 -11.94 7.65 -7.10
C SER A 127 -11.91 6.34 -7.88
N GLU A 128 -10.76 5.98 -8.45
CA GLU A 128 -10.59 4.70 -9.16
C GLU A 128 -10.67 3.49 -8.24
N TRP A 129 -10.15 3.60 -7.01
CA TRP A 129 -10.13 2.49 -6.05
C TRP A 129 -11.50 2.21 -5.43
N GLN A 130 -12.35 3.24 -5.31
CA GLN A 130 -13.69 3.11 -4.73
C GLN A 130 -14.64 2.28 -5.62
N VAL A 131 -14.40 2.19 -6.93
CA VAL A 131 -15.25 1.46 -7.88
C VAL A 131 -15.28 -0.06 -7.61
N GLY A 132 -14.37 -0.59 -6.77
CA GLY A 132 -14.26 -2.02 -6.45
C GLY A 132 -14.46 -2.40 -4.98
N ILE A 133 -14.82 -1.46 -4.10
CA ILE A 133 -15.09 -1.76 -2.68
C ILE A 133 -16.60 -1.98 -2.55
N PRO A 134 -17.08 -3.19 -2.17
CA PRO A 134 -18.50 -3.40 -1.90
C PRO A 134 -18.95 -2.46 -0.78
N ASP A 135 -20.16 -1.88 -0.91
CA ASP A 135 -20.70 -0.82 -0.05
C ASP A 135 -20.23 -0.94 1.40
N LEU A 136 -19.46 0.07 1.84
CA LEU A 136 -19.20 0.25 3.26
C LEU A 136 -20.56 0.47 3.94
N PRO A 137 -20.94 -0.31 4.96
CA PRO A 137 -22.20 -0.06 5.66
C PRO A 137 -22.18 1.37 6.16
N GLU A 138 -23.21 2.14 5.80
CA GLU A 138 -23.40 3.51 6.26
C GLU A 138 -23.13 3.58 7.75
N ARG A 139 -22.28 4.53 8.17
CA ARG A 139 -22.09 4.83 9.59
C ARG A 139 -23.44 5.26 10.14
N SER A 140 -24.15 4.32 10.78
CA SER A 140 -25.38 4.62 11.49
C SER A 140 -25.08 5.67 12.55
N GLY A 141 -25.69 6.84 12.39
CA GLY A 141 -25.59 7.93 13.33
C GLY A 141 -26.07 7.48 14.70
N ARG A 142 -25.16 7.40 15.67
CA ARG A 142 -25.51 7.36 17.08
C ARG A 142 -25.88 8.78 17.52
N THR A 143 -27.11 9.17 17.26
CA THR A 143 -27.84 10.13 18.10
C THR A 143 -28.49 9.35 19.23
N GLY A 144 -28.08 9.62 20.46
CA GLY A 144 -28.64 8.97 21.65
C GLY A 144 -28.08 9.59 22.92
N HIS A 145 -28.47 10.84 23.16
CA HIS A 145 -28.40 11.50 24.46
C HIS A 145 -29.34 10.78 25.44
N PRO A 146 -29.02 10.80 26.74
CA PRO A 146 -29.99 11.21 27.75
C PRO A 146 -29.75 12.65 28.19
#